data_AF-A0A959K9V7-F1
#
_entry.id   AF-A0A959K9V7-F1
#
_cell.length_a   1.000
_cell.length_b   1.000
_cell.length_c   1.000
_cell.angle_alpha   90.00
_cell.angle_beta   90.00
_cell.angle_gamma   90.00
#
_symmetry.space_group_name_H-M   'P 1'
#
loop_
_entity.id
_entity.type
_entity.pdbx_description
1 polymer ?
#
loop_
_entity_poly.entity_id
_entity_poly.type
_entity_poly.pdbx_seq_one_letter_code
_entity_poly.pdbx_strand_id
1 'polypeptide(L)'
;FFPEKDLGVMVKTNIPGIPIRDIIEVVAEEAGQLHLDPIPAWQPESKPPFMPGAAMETYAGNYFSPELQTNYEVHVEGDKLILWHFRRGSYTMKPESDDTFDAEGWTVAFEKDKQGKLNGFRITGGGVRNLWFAKWE
;
A
#
# COMPACT_ATOMS: atom_id res chain seq x y z
N PHE A 1 -22.84 -15.35 -5.59
CA PHE A 1 -23.90 -16.13 -4.95
C PHE A 1 -25.14 -15.93 -5.79
N PHE A 2 -25.84 -17.01 -6.12
CA PHE A 2 -26.97 -17.04 -7.05
C PHE A 2 -28.24 -17.43 -6.27
N PRO A 3 -29.02 -16.46 -5.79
CA PRO A 3 -30.12 -16.70 -4.86
C PRO A 3 -31.21 -17.59 -5.45
N GLU A 4 -31.52 -17.43 -6.75
CA GLU A 4 -32.53 -18.22 -7.46
C GLU A 4 -32.20 -19.71 -7.58
N LYS A 5 -30.93 -20.09 -7.41
CA LYS A 5 -30.47 -21.49 -7.45
C LYS A 5 -29.90 -22.00 -6.12
N ASP A 6 -29.95 -21.20 -5.06
CA ASP A 6 -29.30 -21.48 -3.78
C ASP A 6 -27.83 -21.93 -3.93
N LEU A 7 -27.09 -21.29 -4.85
CA LEU A 7 -25.74 -21.69 -5.24
C LEU A 7 -24.68 -20.62 -4.90
N GLY A 8 -23.65 -21.01 -4.16
CA GLY A 8 -22.46 -20.19 -3.89
C GLY A 8 -21.23 -20.75 -4.59
N VAL A 9 -20.53 -19.92 -5.38
CA VAL A 9 -19.24 -20.26 -5.98
C VAL A 9 -18.15 -19.44 -5.30
N MET A 10 -17.09 -20.10 -4.83
CA MET A 10 -15.90 -19.47 -4.27
C MET A 10 -14.66 -19.99 -4.99
N VAL A 11 -13.87 -19.09 -5.59
CA VAL A 11 -12.60 -19.41 -6.23
C VAL A 11 -11.47 -18.85 -5.39
N LYS A 12 -10.49 -19.69 -5.05
CA LYS A 12 -9.24 -19.27 -4.39
C LYS A 12 -8.08 -19.66 -5.28
N THR A 13 -7.18 -18.71 -5.54
CA THR A 13 -5.94 -18.94 -6.29
C THR A 13 -4.77 -18.30 -5.56
N ASN A 14 -3.60 -18.93 -5.67
CA ASN A 14 -2.32 -18.38 -5.25
C ASN A 14 -1.41 -18.05 -6.44
N ILE A 15 -1.94 -18.10 -7.67
CA ILE A 15 -1.23 -17.69 -8.89
C ILE A 15 -1.66 -16.25 -9.24
N PRO A 16 -0.73 -15.29 -9.29
CA PRO A 16 -1.05 -13.91 -9.66
C PRO A 16 -1.45 -13.80 -11.13
N GLY A 17 -2.34 -12.86 -11.45
CA GLY A 17 -2.72 -12.54 -12.83
C GLY A 17 -3.72 -13.49 -13.49
N ILE A 18 -4.26 -14.48 -12.76
CA ILE A 18 -5.38 -15.27 -13.28
C ILE A 18 -6.65 -14.42 -13.29
N PRO A 19 -7.32 -14.26 -14.44
CA PRO A 19 -8.63 -13.62 -14.50
C PRO A 19 -9.66 -14.56 -13.87
N ILE A 20 -9.86 -14.44 -12.55
CA ILE A 20 -10.80 -15.28 -11.79
C ILE A 20 -12.22 -15.19 -12.38
N ARG A 21 -12.54 -14.07 -13.03
CA ARG A 21 -13.80 -13.84 -13.75
C ARG A 21 -14.07 -14.92 -14.81
N ASP A 22 -13.10 -15.20 -15.68
CA ASP A 22 -13.26 -16.15 -16.77
C ASP A 22 -13.55 -17.56 -16.23
N ILE A 23 -12.93 -17.92 -15.11
CA ILE A 23 -13.18 -19.18 -14.41
C ILE A 23 -14.62 -19.23 -13.85
N ILE A 24 -15.09 -18.13 -13.26
CA ILE A 24 -16.46 -18.05 -12.73
C ILE A 24 -17.47 -18.09 -13.88
N GLU A 25 -17.20 -17.44 -15.01
CA GLU A 25 -18.09 -17.43 -16.19
C GLU A 25 -18.25 -18.84 -16.78
N VAL A 26 -17.16 -19.61 -16.92
CA VAL A 26 -17.23 -21.02 -17.36
C VAL A 26 -18.08 -21.87 -16.39
N VAL A 27 -17.87 -21.70 -15.08
CA VAL A 27 -18.66 -22.42 -14.07
C VAL A 27 -20.14 -22.01 -14.11
N ALA A 28 -20.42 -20.73 -14.37
CA ALA A 28 -21.78 -20.19 -14.47
C ALA A 28 -22.52 -20.65 -15.75
N GLU A 29 -21.79 -20.83 -16.85
CA GLU A 29 -22.30 -21.39 -18.11
C GLU A 29 -22.71 -22.86 -17.92
N GLU A 30 -21.83 -23.69 -17.38
CA GLU A 30 -22.09 -25.11 -17.07
C GLU A 30 -23.23 -25.29 -16.05
N ALA A 31 -23.36 -24.40 -15.06
CA ALA A 31 -24.45 -24.42 -14.08
C ALA A 31 -25.80 -23.90 -14.64
N GLY A 32 -25.89 -23.59 -15.94
CA GLY A 32 -27.12 -23.28 -16.66
C GLY A 32 -27.51 -21.80 -16.65
N GLN A 33 -26.75 -20.97 -17.36
CA GLN A 33 -27.04 -19.54 -17.59
C GLN A 33 -27.40 -18.79 -16.30
N LEU A 34 -26.46 -18.79 -15.37
CA LEU A 34 -26.52 -17.89 -14.23
C LEU A 34 -26.21 -16.46 -14.69
N HIS A 35 -27.20 -15.57 -14.60
CA HIS A 35 -26.99 -14.15 -14.86
C HIS A 35 -26.21 -13.55 -13.70
N LEU A 36 -24.94 -13.23 -13.94
CA LEU A 36 -24.17 -12.42 -13.01
C LEU A 36 -24.60 -10.97 -13.17
N ASP A 37 -25.22 -10.42 -12.13
CA ASP A 37 -25.35 -8.97 -12.05
C ASP A 37 -23.94 -8.35 -12.19
N PRO A 38 -23.79 -7.26 -12.97
CA PRO A 38 -22.52 -6.56 -13.03
C PRO A 38 -22.15 -6.15 -11.61
N ILE A 39 -20.97 -6.57 -11.16
CA ILE A 39 -20.39 -6.03 -9.92
C ILE A 39 -20.35 -4.52 -10.15
N PRO A 40 -21.00 -3.72 -9.28
CA PRO A 40 -20.91 -2.27 -9.40
C PRO A 40 -19.43 -1.92 -9.45
N ALA A 41 -19.03 -1.10 -10.43
CA ALA A 41 -17.64 -0.69 -10.57
C ALA A 41 -17.17 -0.20 -9.19
N TRP A 42 -16.14 -0.85 -8.64
CA TRP A 42 -15.58 -0.43 -7.37
C TRP A 42 -15.08 1.00 -7.56
N GLN A 43 -15.82 1.95 -6.99
CA GLN A 43 -15.34 3.30 -6.82
C GLN A 43 -14.64 3.30 -5.46
N PRO A 44 -13.31 3.49 -5.39
CA PRO A 44 -12.70 3.76 -4.11
C PRO A 44 -13.45 4.93 -3.50
N GLU A 45 -14.00 4.75 -2.29
CA GLU A 45 -14.46 5.88 -1.51
C GLU A 45 -13.29 6.88 -1.45
N SER A 46 -13.50 8.08 -1.98
CA SER A 46 -12.48 9.12 -1.94
C SER A 46 -12.39 9.62 -0.51
N LYS A 47 -11.64 8.89 0.33
CA LYS A 47 -11.28 9.37 1.67
C LYS A 47 -10.54 10.70 1.46
N PRO A 48 -10.98 11.81 2.10
CA PRO A 48 -10.28 13.07 1.97
C PRO A 48 -8.81 12.86 2.38
N PRO A 49 -7.86 13.55 1.72
CA PRO A 49 -6.45 13.40 2.03
C PRO A 49 -6.24 13.64 3.52
N PHE A 50 -5.61 12.68 4.21
CA PHE A 50 -5.20 12.93 5.58
C PHE A 50 -4.14 14.04 5.57
N MET A 51 -4.24 15.00 6.49
CA MET A 51 -3.20 16.01 6.67
C MET A 51 -2.45 15.67 7.96
N PRO A 52 -1.15 15.34 7.89
CA PRO A 52 -0.33 15.10 9.08
C PRO A 52 -0.37 16.30 10.03
N GLY A 53 -0.52 16.04 11.33
CA GLY A 53 -0.43 17.09 12.35
C GLY A 53 0.97 17.69 12.49
N ALA A 54 2.01 16.98 12.05
CA ALA A 54 3.40 17.45 12.03
C ALA A 54 3.77 18.06 10.68
N ALA A 55 4.69 19.04 10.72
CA ALA A 55 5.25 19.64 9.51
C ALA A 55 6.00 18.59 8.68
N MET A 56 5.80 18.57 7.35
CA MET A 56 6.36 17.55 6.45
C MET A 56 7.89 17.48 6.53
N GLU A 57 8.52 18.62 6.79
CA GLU A 57 9.95 18.80 6.97
C GLU A 57 10.51 17.96 8.12
N THR A 58 9.68 17.59 9.10
CA THR A 58 10.07 16.72 10.22
C THR A 58 10.53 15.35 9.72
N TYR A 59 9.90 14.86 8.65
CA TYR A 59 10.14 13.54 8.08
C TYR A 59 11.31 13.53 7.10
N ALA A 60 11.78 14.69 6.65
CA ALA A 60 12.90 14.79 5.74
C ALA A 60 14.22 14.32 6.38
N GLY A 61 15.09 13.74 5.56
CA GLY A 61 16.42 13.27 5.93
C GLY A 61 16.80 11.96 5.26
N ASN A 62 17.99 11.48 5.59
CA ASN A 62 18.52 10.22 5.10
C ASN A 62 18.23 9.07 6.06
N TYR A 63 17.89 7.90 5.51
CA TYR A 63 17.49 6.72 6.27
C TYR A 63 18.23 5.48 5.78
N PHE A 64 18.86 4.75 6.70
CA PHE A 64 19.69 3.59 6.38
C PHE A 64 19.11 2.31 6.98
N SER A 65 19.02 1.26 6.17
CA SER A 65 18.69 -0.09 6.65
C SER A 65 19.97 -0.93 6.79
N PRO A 66 20.33 -1.36 8.02
CA PRO A 66 21.45 -2.28 8.23
C PRO A 66 21.23 -3.64 7.57
N GLU A 67 19.98 -4.06 7.41
CA GLU A 67 19.61 -5.36 6.85
C GLU A 67 19.82 -5.41 5.33
N LEU A 68 19.43 -4.35 4.62
CA LEU A 68 19.62 -4.26 3.17
C LEU A 68 20.92 -3.56 2.76
N GLN A 69 21.65 -2.99 3.72
CA GLN A 69 22.82 -2.14 3.49
C GLN A 69 22.54 -1.05 2.43
N THR A 70 21.36 -0.42 2.52
CA THR A 70 20.89 0.56 1.56
C THR A 70 20.29 1.77 2.25
N ASN A 71 20.30 2.90 1.54
CA ASN A 71 19.74 4.16 2.01
C ASN A 71 18.53 4.56 1.17
N TYR A 72 17.60 5.23 1.84
CA TYR A 72 16.50 5.95 1.24
C TYR A 72 16.60 7.40 1.69
N GLU A 73 16.32 8.32 0.80
CA GLU A 73 16.24 9.75 1.09
C GLU A 73 14.76 10.12 1.16
N VAL A 74 14.40 10.91 2.17
CA VAL A 74 13.09 11.54 2.24
C VAL A 74 13.28 13.04 2.11
N HIS A 75 12.61 13.65 1.14
CA HIS A 75 12.66 15.09 0.92
C HIS A 75 11.27 15.66 0.61
N VAL A 76 11.15 16.96 0.73
CA VAL A 76 9.89 17.68 0.46
C VAL A 76 9.97 18.33 -0.91
N GLU A 77 8.99 18.07 -1.76
CA GLU A 77 8.80 18.77 -3.05
C GLU A 77 7.45 19.47 -3.06
N GLY A 78 7.45 20.79 -2.79
CA GLY A 78 6.22 21.56 -2.62
C GLY A 78 5.47 21.11 -1.38
N ASP A 79 4.22 20.67 -1.56
CA ASP A 79 3.36 20.14 -0.48
C ASP A 79 3.34 18.60 -0.44
N LYS A 80 4.41 17.97 -0.91
CA LYS A 80 4.51 16.50 -1.01
C LYS A 80 5.78 16.00 -0.36
N LEU A 81 5.65 14.88 0.33
CA LEU A 81 6.77 14.10 0.85
C LEU A 81 7.18 13.10 -0.23
N ILE A 82 8.46 13.05 -0.58
CA ILE A 82 9.02 12.18 -1.61
C ILE A 82 9.97 11.19 -0.95
N LEU A 83 9.80 9.90 -1.27
CA LEU A 83 10.71 8.83 -0.88
C LEU A 83 11.58 8.49 -2.09
N TRP A 84 12.88 8.76 -2.03
CA TRP A 84 13.82 8.47 -3.10
C TRP A 84 14.74 7.30 -2.76
N HIS A 85 15.01 6.47 -3.76
CA HIS A 85 16.00 5.41 -3.69
C HIS A 85 16.77 5.29 -5.00
N PHE A 86 18.09 5.18 -4.90
CA PHE A 86 19.00 5.27 -6.05
C PHE A 86 18.70 4.31 -7.22
N ARG A 87 18.18 3.09 -6.96
CA ARG A 87 17.80 2.14 -8.04
C ARG A 87 16.34 2.23 -8.46
N ARG A 88 15.49 2.77 -7.60
CA ARG A 88 14.03 2.64 -7.69
C ARG A 88 13.33 3.95 -8.02
N GLY A 89 14.07 5.06 -8.00
CA GLY A 89 13.55 6.39 -8.26
C GLY A 89 12.81 6.97 -7.06
N SER A 90 11.94 7.94 -7.36
CA SER A 90 11.13 8.67 -6.40
C SER A 90 9.71 8.11 -6.32
N TYR A 91 9.18 8.02 -5.11
CA TYR A 91 7.79 7.70 -4.82
C TYR A 91 7.15 8.86 -4.09
N THR A 92 5.98 9.31 -4.54
CA THR A 92 5.20 10.30 -3.77
C THR A 92 4.54 9.60 -2.60
N MET A 93 4.83 10.06 -1.39
CA MET A 93 4.21 9.57 -0.17
C MET A 93 2.86 10.25 0.07
N LYS A 94 1.82 9.45 0.17
CA LYS A 94 0.46 9.87 0.48
C LYS A 94 0.19 9.64 1.96
N PRO A 95 -0.15 10.68 2.73
CA PRO A 95 -0.45 10.53 4.15
C PRO A 95 -1.69 9.65 4.37
N GLU A 96 -1.56 8.65 5.25
CA GLU A 96 -2.66 7.78 5.70
C GLU A 96 -3.05 8.04 7.16
N SER A 97 -2.08 8.42 7.99
CA SER A 97 -2.22 8.86 9.39
C SER A 97 -1.05 9.76 9.79
N ASP A 98 -0.98 10.21 11.05
CA ASP A 98 0.01 11.21 11.50
C ASP A 98 1.44 10.84 11.15
N ASP A 99 1.82 9.58 11.34
CA ASP A 99 3.18 9.10 11.12
C ASP A 99 3.24 7.97 10.06
N THR A 100 2.16 7.75 9.28
CA THR A 100 2.11 6.67 8.28
C THR A 100 1.72 7.19 6.91
N PHE A 101 2.46 6.73 5.90
CA PHE A 101 2.30 7.14 4.51
C PHE A 101 2.27 5.91 3.58
N ASP A 102 1.49 6.00 2.51
CA ASP A 102 1.54 5.09 1.36
C ASP A 102 2.51 5.61 0.30
N ALA A 103 3.43 4.77 -0.15
CA ALA A 103 4.36 5.02 -1.25
C ALA A 103 4.15 3.97 -2.33
N GLU A 104 3.13 4.13 -3.18
CA GLU A 104 2.77 3.19 -4.25
C GLU A 104 2.54 1.75 -3.76
N GLY A 105 1.73 1.58 -2.70
CA GLY A 105 1.42 0.28 -2.11
C GLY A 105 2.44 -0.22 -1.09
N TRP A 106 3.44 0.60 -0.76
CA TRP A 106 4.35 0.38 0.36
C TRP A 106 3.94 1.27 1.53
N THR A 107 3.65 0.66 2.68
CA THR A 107 3.40 1.39 3.91
C THR A 107 4.74 1.83 4.52
N VAL A 108 4.92 3.14 4.69
CA VAL A 108 6.03 3.79 5.36
C VAL A 108 5.54 4.34 6.70
N ALA A 109 5.94 3.70 7.81
CA ALA A 109 5.54 4.07 9.16
C ALA A 109 6.72 4.68 9.91
N PHE A 110 6.68 5.99 10.15
CA PHE A 110 7.67 6.72 10.90
C PHE A 110 7.56 6.45 12.40
N GLU A 111 8.72 6.39 13.05
CA GLU A 111 8.83 6.15 14.48
C GLU A 111 9.59 7.28 15.17
N LYS A 112 9.18 7.58 16.39
CA LYS A 112 9.82 8.53 17.27
C LYS A 112 10.40 7.77 18.46
N ASP A 113 11.54 8.22 18.96
CA ASP A 113 12.13 7.68 20.18
C ASP A 113 11.34 8.09 21.43
N LYS A 114 11.81 7.66 22.60
CA LYS A 114 11.19 7.99 23.90
C LYS A 114 11.20 9.49 24.23
N GLN A 115 12.00 10.29 23.52
CA GLN A 115 12.11 11.74 23.68
C GLN A 115 11.24 12.48 22.65
N GLY A 116 10.53 11.75 21.78
CA GLY A 116 9.69 12.32 20.72
C GLY A 116 10.47 12.70 19.47
N LYS A 117 11.77 12.37 19.36
CA LYS A 117 12.58 12.65 18.18
C LYS A 117 12.40 11.54 17.15
N LEU A 118 12.18 11.92 15.88
CA LEU A 118 12.11 10.98 14.77
C LEU A 118 13.40 10.16 14.67
N ASN A 119 13.30 8.83 14.81
CA ASN A 119 14.46 7.92 14.84
C ASN A 119 14.58 7.04 13.59
N GLY A 120 13.54 6.98 12.76
CA GLY A 120 13.53 6.15 11.57
C GLY A 120 12.11 5.88 11.06
N PHE A 121 12.00 4.90 10.17
CA PHE A 121 10.72 4.36 9.71
C PHE A 121 10.80 2.86 9.43
N ARG A 122 9.64 2.23 9.34
CA ARG A 122 9.45 0.85 8.85
C ARG A 122 8.76 0.84 7.51
N ILE A 123 9.22 -0.04 6.62
CA ILE A 123 8.58 -0.33 5.33
C ILE A 123 7.91 -1.70 5.38
N THR A 124 6.66 -1.75 4.92
CA THR A 124 5.91 -2.99 4.65
C THR A 124 5.29 -2.92 3.25
N GLY A 125 5.53 -3.92 2.42
CA GLY A 125 5.06 -3.94 1.03
C GLY A 125 5.83 -4.95 0.19
N GLY A 126 5.26 -5.36 -0.96
CA GLY A 126 5.96 -6.21 -1.92
C GLY A 126 6.50 -7.54 -1.35
N GLY A 127 5.87 -8.09 -0.30
CA GLY A 127 6.31 -9.30 0.40
C GLY A 127 7.27 -9.07 1.57
N VAL A 128 7.73 -7.84 1.79
CA VAL A 128 8.57 -7.45 2.93
C VAL A 128 7.68 -6.90 4.05
N ARG A 129 8.04 -7.18 5.31
CA ARG A 129 7.30 -6.71 6.50
C ARG A 129 8.25 -6.08 7.52
N ASN A 130 7.87 -4.92 8.04
CA ASN A 130 8.54 -4.22 9.14
C ASN A 130 10.05 -3.98 8.92
N LEU A 131 10.47 -3.77 7.67
CA LEU A 131 11.87 -3.52 7.37
C LEU A 131 12.28 -2.17 7.94
N TRP A 132 13.25 -2.18 8.84
CA TRP A 132 13.67 -1.00 9.57
C TRP A 132 14.69 -0.16 8.79
N PHE A 133 14.48 1.15 8.80
CA PHE A 133 15.44 2.15 8.35
C PHE A 133 15.64 3.16 9.47
N ALA A 134 16.86 3.19 10.02
CA ALA A 134 17.24 4.18 11.02
C ALA A 134 17.51 5.51 10.33
N LYS A 135 17.06 6.61 10.92
CA LYS A 135 17.45 7.95 10.47
C LYS A 135 18.97 8.09 10.64
N TRP A 136 19.67 8.30 9.53
CA TRP A 136 21.10 8.54 9.42
C TRP A 136 21.24 10.00 9.00
N GLU A 137 21.10 10.90 9.97
CA GLU A 137 21.52 12.31 9.93
C GLU A 137 21.32 12.94 11.31
#